data_AF-A0A9Q7VTJ3-F1
#
_entry.id   AF-A0A9Q7VTJ3-F1
#
_cell.length_a   1.000
_cell.length_b   1.000
_cell.length_c   1.000
_cell.angle_alpha   90.00
_cell.angle_beta   90.00
_cell.angle_gamma   90.00
#
_symmetry.space_group_name_H-M   'P 1'
#
loop_
_entity.id
_entity.type
_entity.pdbx_description
1 polymer ?
#
loop_
_entity_poly.entity_id
_entity_poly.type
_entity_poly.pdbx_seq_one_letter_code
_entity_poly.pdbx_strand_id
1 'polypeptide(L)'
;MGKRHPNLPAWQWRVYPQNHQHPANLVLHLIAVPLFIIGFLLIVSGVFSLSFLSLAIGVVGILAALGLQRHGHSLEAQAAEPFSDRKDAVQRLLVEQFVTFPRFVLSGAWWRAWLQRHRH
;
A
#
# COMPACT_ATOMS: atom_id res chain seq x y z
N MET A 1 15.94 -12.28 14.80
CA MET A 1 14.63 -12.40 15.47
C MET A 1 13.71 -11.36 14.85
N GLY A 2 12.69 -11.77 14.07
CA GLY A 2 11.78 -10.84 13.40
C GLY A 2 10.92 -10.10 14.43
N LYS A 3 10.84 -8.77 14.33
CA LYS A 3 10.00 -7.97 15.23
C LYS A 3 8.54 -8.23 14.86
N ARG A 4 7.82 -8.99 15.69
CA ARG A 4 6.37 -9.13 15.53
C ARG A 4 5.71 -7.86 16.06
N HIS A 5 4.83 -7.25 15.28
CA HIS A 5 4.01 -6.12 15.70
C HIS A 5 2.66 -6.63 16.24
N PRO A 6 2.46 -6.76 17.56
CA PRO A 6 1.25 -7.35 18.14
C PRO A 6 -0.03 -6.58 17.81
N ASN A 7 0.09 -5.29 17.47
CA ASN A 7 -1.00 -4.49 16.89
C ASN A 7 -0.54 -3.87 15.57
N LEU A 8 -0.49 -4.71 14.53
CA LEU A 8 0.02 -4.33 13.21
C LEU A 8 -0.70 -3.08 12.63
N PRO A 9 -2.04 -2.98 12.62
CA PRO A 9 -2.70 -1.79 12.07
C PRO A 9 -2.35 -0.50 12.83
N ALA A 10 -2.29 -0.54 14.17
CA ALA A 10 -1.95 0.64 14.97
C ALA A 10 -0.47 1.05 14.79
N TRP A 11 0.43 0.08 14.68
CA TRP A 11 1.84 0.35 14.37
C TRP A 11 1.98 0.94 12.97
N GLN A 12 1.38 0.31 11.95
CA GLN A 12 1.51 0.74 10.55
C GLN A 12 0.95 2.15 10.37
N TRP A 13 -0.18 2.46 11.01
CA TRP A 13 -0.75 3.81 11.04
C TRP A 13 0.21 4.86 11.63
N ARG A 14 0.90 4.52 12.73
CA ARG A 14 1.81 5.46 13.43
C ARG A 14 3.00 5.84 12.55
N VAL A 15 3.57 4.87 11.83
CA VAL A 15 4.77 5.08 10.99
C VAL A 15 4.42 5.52 9.57
N TYR A 16 3.16 5.38 9.14
CA TYR A 16 2.74 5.64 7.76
C TYR A 16 3.15 7.00 7.20
N PRO A 17 2.92 8.13 7.92
CA PRO A 17 3.25 9.45 7.39
C PRO A 17 4.76 9.67 7.23
N GLN A 18 5.58 9.00 8.05
CA GLN A 18 7.04 9.10 7.99
C GLN A 18 7.61 8.36 6.78
N ASN A 19 6.93 7.28 6.35
CA ASN A 19 7.32 6.46 5.20
C ASN A 19 6.70 6.95 3.87
N HIS A 20 5.93 8.04 3.90
CA HIS A 20 5.22 8.61 2.75
C HIS A 20 5.34 10.14 2.72
N GLN A 21 6.57 10.65 2.78
CA GLN A 21 6.84 12.09 2.75
C GLN A 21 6.98 12.61 1.32
N HIS A 22 7.40 11.77 0.38
CA HIS A 22 7.63 12.19 -0.98
C HIS A 22 6.30 12.38 -1.72
N PRO A 23 6.05 13.55 -2.34
CA PRO A 23 4.77 13.87 -2.97
C PRO A 23 4.42 12.92 -4.11
N ALA A 24 5.41 12.53 -4.91
CA ALA A 24 5.21 11.58 -5.99
C ALA A 24 4.88 10.17 -5.46
N ASN A 25 5.41 9.77 -4.30
CA ASN A 25 5.06 8.50 -3.69
C ASN A 25 3.57 8.46 -3.31
N LEU A 26 3.06 9.55 -2.72
CA LEU A 26 1.63 9.69 -2.42
C LEU A 26 0.75 9.61 -3.66
N VAL A 27 1.10 10.32 -4.73
CA VAL A 27 0.35 10.27 -6.00
C VAL A 27 0.37 8.87 -6.60
N LEU A 28 1.53 8.20 -6.60
CA LEU A 28 1.64 6.83 -7.07
C LEU A 28 0.77 5.89 -6.23
N HIS A 29 0.69 6.06 -4.91
CA HIS A 29 -0.19 5.28 -4.05
C HIS A 29 -1.69 5.55 -4.32
N LEU A 30 -2.08 6.80 -4.59
CA LEU A 30 -3.47 7.13 -4.95
C LEU A 30 -3.96 6.39 -6.21
N ILE A 31 -3.04 5.98 -7.08
CA ILE A 31 -3.34 5.18 -8.28
C ILE A 31 -3.17 3.69 -7.97
N ALA A 32 -2.06 3.33 -7.31
CA ALA A 32 -1.69 1.94 -7.09
C ALA A 32 -2.63 1.21 -6.13
N VAL A 33 -3.13 1.85 -5.07
CA VAL A 33 -4.02 1.19 -4.11
C VAL A 33 -5.38 0.84 -4.73
N PRO A 34 -6.09 1.76 -5.42
CA PRO A 34 -7.31 1.39 -6.14
C PRO A 34 -7.07 0.31 -7.21
N LEU A 35 -5.97 0.39 -7.96
CA LEU A 35 -5.60 -0.62 -8.94
C LEU A 35 -5.39 -2.00 -8.29
N PHE A 36 -4.73 -2.04 -7.13
CA PHE A 36 -4.57 -3.27 -6.35
C PHE A 36 -5.92 -3.85 -5.94
N ILE A 37 -6.81 -3.02 -5.40
CA ILE A 37 -8.14 -3.45 -4.93
C ILE A 37 -8.96 -4.01 -6.10
N ILE A 38 -8.98 -3.31 -7.24
CA ILE A 38 -9.68 -3.79 -8.45
C ILE A 38 -9.07 -5.11 -8.94
N GLY A 39 -7.73 -5.20 -9.01
CA GLY A 39 -7.04 -6.42 -9.40
C GLY A 39 -7.36 -7.59 -8.49
N PHE A 40 -7.40 -7.36 -7.17
CA PHE A 40 -7.80 -8.36 -6.18
C PHE A 40 -9.25 -8.82 -6.39
N LEU A 41 -10.19 -7.88 -6.56
CA LEU A 41 -11.59 -8.21 -6.81
C LEU A 41 -11.79 -8.98 -8.11
N LEU A 42 -11.03 -8.67 -9.16
CA LEU A 42 -11.06 -9.41 -10.42
C LEU A 42 -10.52 -10.83 -10.28
N ILE A 43 -9.46 -11.04 -9.49
CA ILE A 43 -8.97 -12.39 -9.16
C ILE A 43 -10.06 -13.18 -8.44
N VAL A 44 -10.64 -12.59 -7.38
CA VAL A 44 -11.68 -13.23 -6.58
C VAL A 44 -12.89 -13.58 -7.45
N SER A 45 -13.39 -12.62 -8.22
CA SER A 45 -14.50 -12.81 -9.16
C SER A 45 -14.17 -13.87 -10.22
N GLY A 46 -12.96 -13.84 -10.79
CA GLY A 46 -12.49 -14.81 -11.77
C GLY A 46 -12.46 -16.24 -11.26
N VAL A 47 -12.05 -16.44 -9.99
CA VAL A 47 -12.09 -17.76 -9.34
C VAL A 47 -13.53 -18.25 -9.18
N PHE A 48 -14.45 -17.42 -8.68
CA PHE A 48 -15.84 -17.83 -8.46
C PHE A 48 -16.65 -17.98 -9.75
N SER A 49 -16.31 -17.25 -10.81
CA SER A 49 -16.96 -17.32 -12.12
C SER A 49 -16.26 -18.27 -13.11
N LEU A 50 -15.14 -18.89 -12.70
CA LEU A 50 -14.25 -19.69 -13.56
C LEU A 50 -13.79 -18.90 -14.82
N SER A 51 -13.65 -17.58 -14.69
CA SER A 51 -13.24 -16.69 -15.77
C SER A 51 -11.72 -16.50 -15.79
N PHE A 52 -11.05 -17.20 -16.71
CA PHE A 52 -9.60 -17.05 -16.92
C PHE A 52 -9.21 -15.61 -17.27
N LEU A 53 -10.02 -14.92 -18.10
CA LEU A 53 -9.74 -13.53 -18.47
C LEU A 53 -9.75 -12.60 -17.25
N SER A 54 -10.75 -12.73 -16.37
CA SER A 54 -10.83 -11.93 -15.14
C SER A 54 -9.63 -12.19 -14.23
N LEU A 55 -9.24 -13.46 -14.10
CA LEU A 55 -8.06 -13.86 -13.34
C LEU A 55 -6.78 -13.22 -13.91
N ALA A 56 -6.58 -13.30 -15.23
CA ALA A 56 -5.41 -12.77 -15.91
C ALA A 56 -5.30 -11.24 -15.76
N ILE A 57 -6.39 -10.51 -16.01
CA ILE A 57 -6.44 -9.05 -15.85
C ILE A 57 -6.17 -8.69 -14.38
N GLY A 58 -6.76 -9.43 -13.44
CA GLY A 58 -6.56 -9.19 -12.02
C GLY A 58 -5.10 -9.36 -11.59
N VAL A 59 -4.42 -10.42 -12.06
CA VAL A 59 -2.98 -10.65 -11.79
C VAL A 59 -2.12 -9.52 -12.36
N VAL A 60 -2.36 -9.10 -13.61
CA VAL A 60 -1.63 -7.97 -14.21
C VAL A 60 -1.87 -6.69 -13.40
N GLY A 61 -3.09 -6.43 -12.96
CA GLY A 61 -3.43 -5.29 -12.10
C GLY A 61 -2.67 -5.29 -10.78
N ILE A 62 -2.60 -6.43 -10.09
CA ILE A 62 -1.80 -6.58 -8.86
C ILE A 62 -0.32 -6.31 -9.13
N LEU A 63 0.26 -6.89 -10.17
CA LEU A 63 1.68 -6.70 -10.49
C LEU A 63 2.01 -5.24 -10.82
N ALA A 64 1.15 -4.57 -11.60
CA ALA A 64 1.28 -3.16 -11.92
C ALA A 64 1.20 -2.29 -10.65
N ALA A 65 0.23 -2.54 -9.78
CA ALA A 65 0.08 -1.83 -8.51
C ALA A 65 1.32 -1.98 -7.61
N LEU A 66 1.84 -3.20 -7.47
CA LEU A 66 3.06 -3.46 -6.70
C LEU A 66 4.29 -2.77 -7.31
N GLY A 67 4.39 -2.71 -8.63
CA GLY A 67 5.44 -1.98 -9.33
C GLY A 67 5.41 -0.48 -9.03
N LEU A 68 4.22 0.14 -9.08
CA LEU A 68 4.03 1.55 -8.76
C LEU A 68 4.35 1.86 -7.29
N GLN A 69 3.91 1.01 -6.35
CA GLN A 69 4.23 1.18 -4.92
C GLN A 69 5.72 1.06 -4.66
N ARG A 70 6.37 0.05 -5.25
CA ARG A 70 7.83 -0.12 -5.15
C ARG A 70 8.57 1.09 -5.68
N HIS A 71 8.16 1.62 -6.83
CA HIS A 71 8.76 2.82 -7.39
C HIS A 71 8.55 4.03 -6.48
N GLY A 72 7.34 4.24 -5.98
CA GLY A 72 7.04 5.31 -5.04
C GLY A 72 7.89 5.26 -3.78
N HIS A 73 8.00 4.10 -3.13
CA HIS A 73 8.85 3.92 -1.95
C HIS A 73 10.34 4.13 -2.24
N SER A 74 10.81 3.87 -3.47
CA SER A 74 12.21 4.12 -3.85
C SER A 74 12.57 5.61 -3.87
N LEU A 75 11.57 6.50 -3.89
CA LEU A 75 11.75 7.95 -3.87
C LEU A 75 11.83 8.51 -2.43
N GLU A 76 11.51 7.70 -1.43
CA GLU A 76 11.54 8.13 -0.03
C GLU A 76 12.98 8.19 0.49
N ALA A 77 13.30 9.23 1.27
CA ALA A 77 14.62 9.39 1.87
C ALA A 77 14.91 8.32 2.93
N GLN A 78 13.86 7.81 3.59
CA GLN A 78 13.95 6.75 4.58
C GLN A 78 13.24 5.50 4.04
N ALA A 79 13.98 4.40 3.96
CA ALA A 79 13.40 3.12 3.59
C ALA A 79 12.48 2.59 4.70
N ALA A 80 11.37 1.97 4.31
CA ALA A 80 10.49 1.28 5.24
C ALA A 80 11.21 0.13 5.97
N GLU A 81 10.74 -0.21 7.17
CA GLU A 81 11.28 -1.34 7.93
C GLU A 81 11.20 -2.64 7.07
N PRO A 82 12.30 -3.40 6.92
CA PRO A 82 12.31 -4.63 6.14
C PRO A 82 11.28 -5.64 6.65
N PHE A 83 10.75 -6.47 5.74
CA PHE A 83 9.85 -7.53 6.14
C PHE A 83 10.59 -8.60 6.95
N SER A 84 9.99 -9.01 8.07
CA SER A 84 10.59 -10.07 8.90
C SER A 84 10.48 -11.45 8.27
N ASP A 85 9.37 -11.71 7.57
CA ASP A 85 9.10 -12.95 6.83
C ASP A 85 8.01 -12.72 5.76
N ARG A 86 7.64 -13.79 5.02
CA ARG A 86 6.61 -13.70 3.97
C ARG A 86 5.22 -13.36 4.52
N LYS A 87 4.90 -13.84 5.73
CA LYS A 87 3.59 -13.57 6.36
C LYS A 87 3.50 -12.10 6.75
N ASP A 88 4.55 -11.55 7.33
CA ASP A 88 4.66 -10.12 7.64
C ASP A 88 4.49 -9.27 6.37
N ALA A 89 5.16 -9.64 5.28
CA ALA A 89 5.02 -8.95 3.99
C ALA A 89 3.57 -8.93 3.50
N VAL A 90 2.89 -10.08 3.48
CA VAL A 90 1.49 -10.18 3.04
C VAL A 90 0.56 -9.40 3.98
N GLN A 91 0.75 -9.51 5.29
CA GLN A 91 -0.10 -8.81 6.26
C GLN A 91 0.05 -7.29 6.15
N ARG A 92 1.29 -6.78 6.10
CA ARG A 92 1.55 -5.35 5.93
C ARG A 92 0.99 -4.83 4.62
N LEU A 93 1.18 -5.57 3.52
CA LEU A 93 0.64 -5.20 2.22
C LEU A 93 -0.89 -5.11 2.27
N LEU A 94 -1.60 -6.15 2.73
CA LEU A 94 -3.06 -6.15 2.77
C LEU A 94 -3.62 -5.06 3.71
N VAL A 95 -3.03 -4.90 4.90
CA VAL A 95 -3.45 -3.85 5.84
C VAL A 95 -3.19 -2.47 5.24
N GLU A 96 -2.13 -2.29 4.46
CA GLU A 96 -1.89 -1.04 3.74
C GLU A 96 -2.99 -0.73 2.74
N GLN A 97 -3.29 -1.69 1.84
CA GLN A 97 -4.20 -1.48 0.73
C GLN A 97 -5.64 -1.25 1.20
N PHE A 98 -6.09 -2.03 2.19
CA PHE A 98 -7.51 -2.05 2.58
C PHE A 98 -7.83 -1.20 3.81
N VAL A 99 -6.84 -0.83 4.63
CA VAL A 99 -7.09 -0.14 5.91
C VAL A 99 -6.28 1.14 6.01
N THR A 100 -4.95 1.03 6.02
CA THR A 100 -4.06 2.15 6.37
C THR A 100 -4.12 3.25 5.34
N PHE A 101 -3.93 2.95 4.05
CA PHE A 101 -3.94 3.97 3.00
C PHE A 101 -5.32 4.60 2.81
N PRO A 102 -6.44 3.84 2.68
CA PRO A 102 -7.76 4.44 2.61
C PRO A 102 -8.05 5.36 3.81
N ARG A 103 -7.71 4.92 5.03
CA ARG A 103 -7.84 5.75 6.23
C ARG A 103 -6.95 6.99 6.17
N PHE A 104 -5.75 6.89 5.63
CA PHE A 104 -4.79 8.00 5.52
C PHE A 104 -5.31 9.10 4.59
N VAL A 105 -5.89 8.69 3.45
CA VAL A 105 -6.53 9.60 2.49
C VAL A 105 -7.78 10.23 3.09
N LEU A 106 -8.71 9.41 3.60
CA LEU A 106 -10.02 9.87 4.08
C LEU A 106 -9.93 10.73 5.35
N SER A 107 -8.93 10.53 6.19
CA SER A 107 -8.72 11.34 7.41
C SER A 107 -8.00 12.67 7.15
N GLY A 108 -7.65 12.98 5.90
CA GLY A 108 -6.86 14.17 5.55
C GLY A 108 -5.44 14.17 6.12
N ALA A 109 -4.94 13.03 6.60
CA ALA A 109 -3.58 12.91 7.12
C ALA A 109 -2.53 13.17 6.03
N TRP A 110 -2.82 12.81 4.79
CA TRP A 110 -2.00 13.14 3.62
C TRP A 110 -1.83 14.65 3.41
N TRP A 111 -2.89 15.43 3.58
CA TRP A 111 -2.85 16.89 3.44
C TRP A 111 -2.03 17.53 4.56
N ARG A 112 -2.16 17.02 5.79
CA ARG A 112 -1.35 17.47 6.93
C ARG A 112 0.13 17.16 6.73
N ALA A 113 0.47 15.96 6.24
CA ALA A 113 1.84 15.58 5.92
C ALA A 113 2.41 16.48 4.82
N TRP A 114 1.62 16.78 3.79
CA TRP A 114 2.00 17.70 2.72
C TRP A 114 2.31 19.11 3.23
N LEU A 115 1.46 19.67 4.10
CA LEU A 115 1.65 21.01 4.66
C LEU A 115 2.87 21.09 5.58
N GLN A 116 3.15 20.05 6.36
CA GLN A 116 4.31 20.03 7.28
C GLN A 116 5.64 20.07 6.54
N ARG A 117 5.69 19.53 5.31
CA ARG A 117 6.90 19.57 4.46
C ARG A 117 7.34 20.99 4.08
N HIS A 118 6.40 21.92 3.90
CA HIS A 118 6.71 23.31 3.48
C HIS A 118 7.12 24.23 4.65
N ARG A 119 7.23 23.69 5.87
CA ARG A 119 7.64 24.44 7.07
C ARG A 119 9.13 24.29 7.40
N HIS A 120 9.88 23.57 6.58
CA HIS A 120 11.33 23.37 6.67
C HIS A 120 11.98 23.82 5.36
#